data_AF-A0A1H2QTJ3-F1
#
_entry.id   AF-A0A1H2QTJ3-F1
#
_cell.length_a   1.000
_cell.length_b   1.000
_cell.length_c   1.000
_cell.angle_alpha   90.00
_cell.angle_beta   90.00
_cell.angle_gamma   90.00
#
_symmetry.space_group_name_H-M   'P 1'
#
loop_
_entity.id
_entity.type
_entity.pdbx_description
1 polymer ?
#
loop_
_entity_poly.entity_id
_entity_poly.type
_entity_poly.pdbx_seq_one_letter_code
_entity_poly.pdbx_strand_id
1 'polypeptide(L)'
;MSERQRRTVQEELKTAGFYEGRVDGSYGPGTERALAEGAAFISENSRGEARYDLRSEAGIRAYLSDLADGTAAAWLYGEGNEADLSVSG
;
A
#
# COMPACT_ATOMS: atom_id res chain seq x y z
N MET A 1 -10.28 -1.01 -9.62
CA MET A 1 -8.87 -1.46 -9.55
C MET A 1 -8.71 -2.65 -10.48
N SER A 2 -7.68 -2.64 -11.33
CA SER A 2 -7.41 -3.71 -12.29
C SER A 2 -6.72 -4.92 -11.63
N GLU A 3 -6.70 -6.06 -12.31
CA GLU A 3 -5.95 -7.24 -11.84
C GLU A 3 -4.44 -6.96 -11.72
N ARG A 4 -3.88 -6.20 -12.66
CA ARG A 4 -2.48 -5.75 -12.61
C ARG A 4 -2.21 -4.93 -11.34
N GLN A 5 -3.05 -3.95 -11.05
CA GLN A 5 -2.93 -3.15 -9.82
C GLN A 5 -3.01 -4.03 -8.57
N ARG A 6 -3.86 -5.07 -8.57
CA ARG A 6 -3.97 -5.99 -7.42
C ARG A 6 -2.69 -6.80 -7.20
N ARG A 7 -2.04 -7.21 -8.29
CA ARG A 7 -0.73 -7.86 -8.21
C ARG A 7 0.35 -6.91 -7.72
N THR A 8 0.38 -5.68 -8.24
CA THR A 8 1.32 -4.66 -7.77
C THR A 8 1.18 -4.41 -6.26
N VAL A 9 -0.04 -4.26 -5.75
CA VAL A 9 -0.27 -4.16 -4.29
C VAL A 9 0.28 -5.37 -3.52
N GLN A 10 0.03 -6.59 -4.01
CA GLN A 10 0.57 -7.80 -3.38
C GLN A 10 2.10 -7.88 -3.48
N GLU A 11 2.71 -7.39 -4.55
CA GLU A 11 4.16 -7.33 -4.75
C GLU A 11 4.81 -6.35 -3.76
N GLU A 12 4.25 -5.16 -3.59
CA GLU A 12 4.76 -4.16 -2.63
C GLU A 12 4.66 -4.70 -1.20
N LEU A 13 3.50 -5.23 -0.81
CA LEU A 13 3.31 -5.81 0.52
C LEU A 13 4.22 -7.02 0.76
N LYS A 14 4.48 -7.82 -0.28
CA LYS A 14 5.38 -8.98 -0.17
C LYS A 14 6.83 -8.56 -0.02
N THR A 15 7.26 -7.58 -0.81
CA THR A 15 8.63 -7.04 -0.79
C THR A 15 8.93 -6.38 0.56
N ALA A 16 7.95 -5.67 1.11
CA ALA A 16 8.02 -5.09 2.45
C ALA A 16 7.87 -6.12 3.61
N GLY A 17 7.56 -7.38 3.31
CA GLY A 17 7.50 -8.47 4.30
C GLY A 17 6.13 -8.70 4.96
N PHE A 18 5.06 -8.02 4.53
CA PHE A 18 3.70 -8.17 5.08
C PHE A 18 2.89 -9.30 4.42
N TYR A 19 3.24 -9.70 3.19
CA TYR A 19 2.49 -10.71 2.43
C TYR A 19 3.35 -11.90 1.99
N GLU A 20 3.05 -13.08 2.52
CA GLU A 20 3.79 -14.32 2.20
C GLU A 20 3.15 -15.13 1.07
N GLY A 21 1.90 -14.80 0.70
CA GLY A 21 1.12 -15.51 -0.29
C GLY A 21 1.65 -15.39 -1.73
N ARG A 22 0.92 -16.02 -2.66
CA ARG A 22 1.18 -15.86 -4.09
C ARG A 22 0.68 -14.50 -4.55
N VAL A 23 1.47 -13.85 -5.41
CA VAL A 23 1.03 -12.68 -6.17
C VAL A 23 0.18 -13.19 -7.34
N ASP A 24 -1.14 -13.16 -7.18
CA ASP A 24 -2.09 -13.68 -8.16
C ASP A 24 -3.22 -12.69 -8.50
N GLY A 25 -3.30 -11.58 -7.76
CA GLY A 25 -4.34 -10.56 -7.87
C GLY A 25 -5.61 -10.89 -7.08
N SER A 26 -5.67 -12.03 -6.39
CA SER A 26 -6.83 -12.45 -5.61
C SER A 26 -6.87 -11.77 -4.24
N TYR A 27 -8.06 -11.32 -3.85
CA TYR A 27 -8.30 -10.74 -2.53
C TYR A 27 -8.96 -11.77 -1.64
N GLY A 28 -8.25 -12.15 -0.59
CA GLY A 28 -8.73 -13.06 0.45
C GLY A 28 -8.07 -12.73 1.79
N PRO A 29 -8.29 -13.56 2.83
CA PRO A 29 -7.91 -13.22 4.21
C PRO A 29 -6.43 -12.89 4.41
N GLY A 30 -5.53 -13.52 3.64
CA GLY A 30 -4.09 -13.21 3.68
C GLY A 30 -3.78 -11.80 3.13
N THR A 31 -4.43 -11.41 2.04
CA THR A 31 -4.29 -10.05 1.46
C THR A 31 -4.89 -9.01 2.40
N GLU A 32 -6.05 -9.28 3.00
CA GLU A 32 -6.70 -8.39 3.98
C GLU A 32 -5.82 -8.14 5.20
N ARG A 33 -5.22 -9.20 5.77
CA ARG A 33 -4.28 -9.09 6.88
C ARG A 33 -3.06 -8.23 6.50
N ALA A 34 -2.44 -8.53 5.35
CA ALA A 34 -1.27 -7.78 4.89
C ALA A 34 -1.58 -6.29 4.66
N LEU A 35 -2.76 -5.96 4.15
CA LEU A 35 -3.21 -4.59 3.98
C LEU A 35 -3.34 -3.85 5.31
N ALA A 36 -3.92 -4.50 6.32
CA ALA A 36 -4.06 -3.91 7.65
C ALA A 36 -2.69 -3.67 8.32
N GLU A 37 -1.79 -4.65 8.27
CA GLU A 37 -0.43 -4.54 8.80
C GLU A 37 0.36 -3.44 8.06
N GLY A 38 0.32 -3.42 6.73
CA GLY A 38 0.99 -2.40 5.92
C GLY A 38 0.45 -0.99 6.20
N ALA A 39 -0.86 -0.82 6.38
CA ALA A 39 -1.45 0.49 6.65
C ALA A 39 -1.05 1.03 8.02
N ALA A 40 -0.94 0.17 9.03
CA ALA A 40 -0.44 0.54 10.35
C ALA A 40 1.02 1.01 10.26
N PHE A 41 1.88 0.23 9.59
CA PHE A 41 3.28 0.56 9.39
C PHE A 41 3.48 1.87 8.62
N ILE A 42 2.72 2.07 7.53
CA ILE A 42 2.75 3.32 6.74
C ILE A 42 2.36 4.50 7.61
N SER A 43 1.32 4.39 8.44
CA SER A 43 0.92 5.49 9.34
C SER A 43 2.00 5.83 10.36
N GLU A 44 2.74 4.84 10.86
CA GLU A 44 3.86 5.05 11.79
C GLU A 44 5.08 5.68 11.08
N ASN A 45 5.52 5.12 9.96
CA ASN A 45 6.68 5.62 9.21
C ASN A 45 6.45 7.01 8.62
N SER A 46 5.23 7.29 8.17
CA SER A 46 4.84 8.61 7.68
C SER A 46 4.58 9.63 8.78
N ARG A 47 4.73 9.26 10.07
CA ARG A 47 4.38 10.11 11.22
C ARG A 47 2.93 10.63 11.17
N GLY A 48 2.04 9.85 10.56
CA GLY A 48 0.62 10.16 10.41
C GLY A 48 0.23 10.89 9.12
N GLU A 49 1.18 11.28 8.26
CA GLU A 49 0.90 11.94 6.98
C GLU A 49 0.08 11.04 6.04
N ALA A 50 0.40 9.74 6.00
CA ALA A 50 -0.34 8.74 5.25
C ALA A 50 -1.22 7.91 6.19
N ARG A 51 -2.51 8.23 6.24
CA ARG A 51 -3.50 7.52 7.07
C ARG A 51 -4.75 7.20 6.27
N TYR A 52 -5.13 5.92 6.28
CA TYR A 52 -6.28 5.41 5.54
C TYR A 52 -7.36 4.87 6.48
N ASP A 53 -8.62 5.18 6.18
CA ASP A 53 -9.76 4.59 6.88
C ASP A 53 -10.12 3.22 6.31
N LEU A 54 -9.60 2.16 6.91
CA LEU A 54 -9.88 0.78 6.49
C LEU A 54 -11.30 0.29 6.87
N ARG A 55 -12.14 1.14 7.48
CA ARG A 55 -13.54 0.81 7.77
C ARG A 55 -14.49 1.30 6.68
N SER A 56 -14.02 2.12 5.74
CA SER A 56 -14.81 2.62 4.62
C SER A 56 -14.29 2.10 3.29
N GLU A 57 -15.22 1.87 2.35
CA GLU A 57 -14.85 1.50 0.98
C GLU A 57 -13.97 2.59 0.34
N ALA A 58 -14.29 3.87 0.59
CA ALA A 58 -13.52 4.98 0.06
C ALA A 58 -12.07 4.98 0.55
N GLY A 59 -11.84 4.79 1.86
CA GLY A 59 -10.50 4.74 2.44
C GLY A 59 -9.71 3.52 1.97
N ILE A 60 -10.35 2.36 1.87
CA ILE A 60 -9.74 1.16 1.28
C ILE A 60 -9.34 1.43 -0.18
N ARG A 61 -10.21 2.01 -1.00
CA ARG A 61 -9.92 2.30 -2.41
C ARG A 61 -8.79 3.30 -2.59
N ALA A 62 -8.72 4.33 -1.76
CA ALA A 62 -7.62 5.27 -1.76
C ALA A 62 -6.30 4.55 -1.43
N TYR A 63 -6.26 3.79 -0.33
CA TYR A 63 -5.08 3.04 0.07
C TYR A 63 -4.58 2.08 -1.02
N LEU A 64 -5.49 1.35 -1.65
CA LEU A 64 -5.15 0.41 -2.72
C LEU A 64 -4.67 1.12 -3.99
N SER A 65 -5.18 2.31 -4.27
CA SER A 65 -4.71 3.13 -5.40
C SER A 65 -3.28 3.60 -5.13
N ASP A 66 -3.05 4.19 -3.96
CA ASP A 66 -1.77 4.77 -3.56
C ASP A 66 -0.67 3.70 -3.41
N LEU A 67 -1.02 2.47 -3.00
CA LEU A 67 -0.07 1.35 -3.04
C LEU A 67 0.24 0.92 -4.47
N ALA A 68 -0.75 0.93 -5.36
CA ALA A 68 -0.57 0.49 -6.74
C ALA A 68 0.19 1.50 -7.62
N ASP A 69 0.16 2.79 -7.27
CA ASP A 69 0.91 3.85 -7.95
C ASP A 69 2.25 4.20 -7.29
N GLY A 70 2.53 3.62 -6.11
CA GLY A 70 3.79 3.76 -5.38
C GLY A 70 3.79 4.85 -4.30
N THR A 71 2.76 5.71 -4.25
CA THR A 71 2.65 6.80 -3.28
C THR A 71 2.68 6.30 -1.83
N ALA A 72 1.86 5.29 -1.52
CA ALA A 72 1.85 4.66 -0.20
C ALA A 72 3.02 3.70 -0.01
N ALA A 73 3.49 3.06 -1.10
CA ALA A 73 4.58 2.08 -1.05
C ALA A 73 5.92 2.74 -0.66
N ALA A 74 6.15 4.01 -1.01
CA ALA A 74 7.34 4.75 -0.57
C ALA A 74 7.51 4.73 0.96
N TRP A 75 6.41 4.78 1.71
CA TRP A 75 6.44 4.70 3.18
C TRP A 75 6.72 3.29 3.72
N LEU A 76 6.56 2.25 2.91
CA LEU A 76 6.97 0.88 3.27
C LEU A 76 8.50 0.73 3.28
N TYR A 77 9.20 1.56 2.51
CA TYR A 77 10.67 1.50 2.36
C TYR A 77 11.41 2.63 3.08
N GLY A 78 10.69 3.61 3.64
CA GLY A 78 11.28 4.76 4.31
C GLY A 78 11.60 5.94 3.37
N GLU A 79 11.16 5.88 2.12
CA GLU A 79 11.42 6.86 1.04
C GLU A 79 10.32 7.93 0.93
N GLY A 80 9.30 7.90 1.79
CA GLY A 80 8.08 8.69 1.61
C GLY A 80 8.25 10.22 1.72
N ASN A 81 9.38 10.70 2.22
CA ASN A 81 9.77 12.11 2.17
C ASN A 81 10.25 12.57 0.78
N GLU A 82 10.50 11.65 -0.15
CA GLU A 82 10.91 11.95 -1.54
C GLU A 82 9.74 12.01 -2.53
N ALA A 83 8.49 11.75 -2.09
CA ALA A 83 7.30 11.95 -2.91
C ALA A 83 7.14 13.43 -3.39
N ASP A 84 7.89 14.36 -2.81
CA ASP A 84 7.99 15.77 -3.22
C ASP A 84 8.88 16.00 -4.47
N LEU A 85 9.62 14.99 -4.96
CA LEU A 85 10.60 15.17 -6.07
C LEU A 85 10.16 14.70 -7.46
N SER A 86 8.90 14.28 -7.68
CA SER A 86 8.43 13.90 -9.03
C SER A 86 7.49 14.88 -9.73
N VAL A 87 7.29 16.11 -9.21
CA VAL A 87 6.70 17.21 -10.01
C VAL A 87 7.79 18.23 -10.34
N SER A 88 8.64 17.85 -11.30
CA SER A 88 9.42 18.78 -12.11
C SER A 88 9.79 18.08 -13.41
N GLY A 89 9.08 18.41 -14.49
CA GLY A 89 9.35 17.93 -15.85
C GLY A 89 8.12 17.87 -16.72
#